data_AF-A0A9W6IP72-F1
#
_entry.id   AF-A0A9W6IP72-F1
#
_cell.length_a   1.000
_cell.length_b   1.000
_cell.length_c   1.000
_cell.angle_alpha   90.00
_cell.angle_beta   90.00
_cell.angle_gamma   90.00
#
_symmetry.space_group_name_H-M   'P 1'
#
loop_
_entity.id
_entity.type
_entity.pdbx_description
1 polymer ?
#
loop_
_entity_poly.entity_id
_entity_poly.type
_entity_poly.pdbx_seq_one_letter_code
_entity_poly.pdbx_strand_id
1 'polypeptide(L)'
;MKYEQPAPRKRVNLTVREDIMAEARALGLNTSRAAEAGIEAAVREEKGRRWREENREAIEAHNRRIEREGPLLGTPWWAQPRDD
;
A
#
# COMPACT_ATOMS: atom_id res chain seq x y z
N MET A 1 4.77 -16.05 11.78
CA MET A 1 4.02 -15.03 11.03
C MET A 1 2.54 -15.31 11.19
N LYS A 2 1.79 -14.42 11.86
CA LYS A 2 0.34 -14.56 11.95
C LYS A 2 -0.25 -14.07 10.65
N TYR A 3 -0.80 -14.98 9.85
CA TYR A 3 -1.72 -14.60 8.78
C TYR A 3 -3.03 -14.21 9.48
N GLU A 4 -3.26 -12.92 9.68
CA GLU A 4 -4.56 -12.43 10.12
C GLU A 4 -5.58 -12.83 9.07
N GLN A 5 -6.44 -13.77 9.43
CA GLN A 5 -7.56 -14.14 8.59
C GLN A 5 -8.47 -12.92 8.43
N PRO A 6 -8.95 -12.63 7.21
CA PRO A 6 -9.84 -11.50 7.00
C PRO A 6 -11.08 -11.67 7.87
N ALA A 7 -11.39 -10.64 8.65
CA ALA A 7 -12.56 -10.63 9.52
C ALA A 7 -13.85 -10.84 8.70
N PRO A 8 -14.90 -11.44 9.29
CA PRO A 8 -16.17 -11.63 8.60
C PRO A 8 -16.76 -10.29 8.13
N ARG A 9 -17.35 -10.30 6.93
CA ARG A 9 -17.96 -9.10 6.35
C ARG A 9 -19.11 -8.62 7.21
N LYS A 10 -19.15 -7.31 7.48
CA LYS A 10 -20.24 -6.64 8.18
C LYS A 10 -20.99 -5.75 7.20
N ARG A 11 -22.32 -5.83 7.18
CA ARG A 11 -23.16 -4.90 6.40
C ARG A 11 -23.03 -3.50 6.99
N VAL A 12 -22.72 -2.53 6.14
CA VAL A 12 -22.61 -1.11 6.49
C VAL A 12 -23.52 -0.29 5.57
N ASN A 13 -24.06 0.81 6.06
CA ASN A 13 -24.80 1.78 5.27
C ASN A 13 -23.85 2.93 4.92
N LEU A 14 -23.76 3.29 3.64
CA LEU A 14 -22.87 4.31 3.11
C LEU A 14 -23.68 5.24 2.20
N THR A 15 -23.36 6.53 2.22
CA THR A 15 -23.93 7.51 1.29
C THR A 15 -22.98 7.67 0.10
N VAL A 16 -23.48 7.41 -1.10
CA VAL A 16 -22.74 7.55 -2.37
C VAL A 16 -23.58 8.40 -3.32
N ARG A 17 -22.91 9.18 -4.17
CA ARG A 17 -23.60 9.96 -5.20
C ARG A 17 -24.46 9.08 -6.10
N GLU A 18 -25.64 9.57 -6.42
CA GLU A 18 -26.64 8.84 -7.18
C GLU A 18 -26.21 8.58 -8.63
N ASP A 19 -25.57 9.55 -9.28
CA ASP A 19 -25.10 9.45 -10.66
C ASP A 19 -24.08 8.31 -10.85
N ILE A 20 -23.10 8.21 -9.94
CA ILE A 20 -22.11 7.12 -9.93
C ILE A 20 -22.79 5.77 -9.73
N MET A 21 -23.78 5.69 -8.82
CA MET A 21 -24.50 4.45 -8.55
C MET A 21 -25.38 4.03 -9.73
N ALA A 22 -26.00 4.98 -10.43
CA ALA A 22 -26.78 4.73 -11.62
C ALA A 22 -25.89 4.20 -12.76
N GLU A 23 -24.75 4.85 -13.00
CA GLU A 23 -23.78 4.43 -14.01
C GLU A 23 -23.21 3.03 -13.70
N ALA A 24 -22.80 2.78 -12.45
CA ALA A 24 -22.28 1.47 -12.04
C ALA A 24 -23.31 0.35 -12.24
N ARG A 25 -24.59 0.63 -11.97
CA ARG A 25 -25.68 -0.32 -12.23
C ARG A 25 -25.90 -0.54 -13.72
N ALA A 26 -25.89 0.51 -14.54
CA ALA A 26 -26.02 0.42 -15.98
C ALA A 26 -24.90 -0.42 -16.61
N LEU A 27 -23.69 -0.34 -16.05
CA LEU A 27 -22.53 -1.14 -16.44
C LEU A 27 -22.48 -2.54 -15.81
N GLY A 28 -23.46 -2.91 -14.97
CA GLY A 28 -23.51 -4.23 -14.32
C GLY A 28 -22.40 -4.48 -13.29
N LEU A 29 -21.82 -3.42 -12.72
CA LEU A 29 -20.72 -3.53 -11.77
C LEU A 29 -21.18 -4.05 -10.40
N ASN A 30 -20.33 -4.85 -9.77
CA ASN A 30 -20.52 -5.23 -8.37
C ASN A 30 -20.08 -4.08 -7.45
N THR A 31 -21.03 -3.21 -7.11
CA THR A 31 -20.79 -1.99 -6.32
C THR A 31 -20.24 -2.28 -4.92
N SER A 32 -20.66 -3.38 -4.29
CA SER A 32 -20.13 -3.81 -2.98
C SER A 32 -18.64 -4.13 -3.06
N ARG A 33 -18.24 -4.91 -4.07
CA ARG A 33 -16.83 -5.26 -4.31
C ARG A 33 -15.99 -4.05 -4.68
N ALA A 34 -16.55 -3.13 -5.48
CA ALA A 34 -15.87 -1.89 -5.84
C ALA A 34 -15.65 -0.98 -4.62
N ALA A 35 -16.66 -0.85 -3.75
CA ALA A 35 -16.55 -0.10 -2.51
C ALA A 35 -15.51 -0.72 -1.56
N GLU A 36 -15.52 -2.05 -1.38
CA GLU A 36 -14.54 -2.76 -0.56
C GLU A 36 -13.11 -2.51 -1.04
N ALA A 37 -12.86 -2.64 -2.34
CA ALA A 37 -11.54 -2.38 -2.94
C ALA A 37 -11.08 -0.92 -2.75
N GLY A 38 -11.98 0.04 -2.93
CA GLY A 38 -11.69 1.47 -2.71
C GLY A 38 -11.34 1.77 -1.26
N ILE A 39 -12.09 1.21 -0.30
CA ILE A 39 -11.83 1.37 1.13
C ILE A 39 -10.49 0.73 1.51
N GLU A 40 -10.19 -0.48 1.04
CA GLU A 40 -8.90 -1.11 1.29
C GLU A 40 -7.72 -0.28 0.77
N ALA A 41 -7.85 0.28 -0.44
CA ALA A 41 -6.84 1.14 -1.02
C ALA A 41 -6.59 2.38 -0.14
N ALA A 42 -7.66 3.09 0.23
CA ALA A 42 -7.58 4.27 1.08
C ALA A 42 -6.97 3.95 2.47
N VAL A 43 -7.38 2.83 3.09
CA VAL A 43 -6.84 2.40 4.38
C VAL A 43 -5.35 2.08 4.28
N ARG A 44 -4.93 1.38 3.22
CA ARG A 44 -3.52 1.03 3.00
C ARG A 44 -2.66 2.27 2.80
N GLU A 45 -3.15 3.22 2.01
CA GLU A 45 -2.47 4.49 1.77
C GLU A 45 -2.30 5.29 3.06
N GLU A 46 -3.38 5.46 3.84
CA GLU A 46 -3.34 6.22 5.09
C GLU A 46 -2.45 5.56 6.14
N LYS A 47 -2.50 4.22 6.26
CA LYS A 47 -1.55 3.48 7.12
C LYS A 47 -0.11 3.71 6.67
N GLY A 48 0.16 3.66 5.38
CA GLY A 48 1.49 3.92 4.82
C GLY A 48 1.96 5.35 5.05
N ARG A 49 1.06 6.35 4.98
CA ARG A 49 1.35 7.74 5.30
C ARG A 49 1.75 7.90 6.77
N ARG A 50 0.92 7.40 7.68
CA ARG A 50 1.19 7.46 9.13
C ARG A 50 2.48 6.76 9.51
N TRP A 51 2.70 5.57 8.99
CA TRP A 51 3.93 4.82 9.24
C TRP A 51 5.17 5.61 8.80
N ARG A 52 5.14 6.23 7.61
CA ARG A 52 6.25 7.09 7.13
C ARG A 52 6.47 8.30 8.03
N GLU A 53 5.41 8.92 8.54
CA GLU A 53 5.50 10.05 9.46
C GLU A 53 6.12 9.62 10.79
N GLU A 54 5.64 8.53 11.38
CA GLU A 54 6.14 7.96 12.63
C GLU A 54 7.60 7.50 12.53
N ASN A 55 8.00 6.98 11.37
CA ASN A 55 9.34 6.42 11.16
C ASN A 55 10.30 7.37 10.43
N ARG A 56 9.91 8.63 10.20
CA ARG A 56 10.69 9.59 9.40
C ARG A 56 12.14 9.70 9.89
N GLU A 57 12.33 9.89 11.19
CA GLU A 57 13.67 10.03 11.78
C GLU A 57 14.51 8.76 11.65
N ALA A 58 13.90 7.59 11.83
CA ALA A 58 14.57 6.30 11.68
C ALA A 58 14.99 6.05 10.22
N ILE A 59 14.12 6.40 9.27
CA ILE A 59 14.40 6.32 7.83
C ILE A 59 15.56 7.25 7.47
N GLU A 60 15.53 8.51 7.92
CA GLU A 60 16.61 9.46 7.68
C GLU A 60 17.94 9.01 8.29
N ALA A 61 17.93 8.50 9.53
CA ALA A 61 19.12 7.96 10.17
C ALA A 61 19.68 6.75 9.39
N HIS A 62 18.81 5.88 8.89
CA HIS A 62 19.20 4.76 8.05
C HIS A 62 19.80 5.22 6.72
N ASN A 63 19.18 6.20 6.05
CA ASN A 63 19.68 6.75 4.79
C ASN A 63 21.07 7.37 4.98
N ARG A 64 21.28 8.18 6.02
CA ARG A 64 22.60 8.73 6.35
C ARG A 64 23.65 7.64 6.64
N ARG A 65 23.25 6.53 7.26
CA ARG A 65 24.14 5.38 7.46
C ARG A 65 24.52 4.74 6.12
N ILE A 66 23.56 4.49 5.25
CA ILE A 66 23.78 3.92 3.90
C ILE A 66 24.69 4.83 3.07
N GLU A 67 24.51 6.14 3.11
CA GLU A 67 25.36 7.09 2.39
C GLU A 67 26.83 7.05 2.87
N ARG A 68 27.04 6.88 4.18
CA ARG A 68 28.38 6.82 4.79
C ARG A 68 29.05 5.46 4.60
N GLU A 69 28.31 4.37 4.80
CA GLU A 69 28.87 3.01 4.96
C GLU A 69 28.55 2.09 3.78
N GLY A 70 27.63 2.50 2.91
CA GLY A 70 27.06 1.64 1.88
C GLY A 70 25.99 0.66 2.41
N PRO A 71 25.35 -0.09 1.50
CA PRO A 71 24.49 -1.20 1.86
C PRO A 71 25.28 -2.31 2.56
N LEU A 72 24.60 -3.08 3.41
CA LEU A 72 25.21 -4.17 4.17
C LEU A 72 25.84 -5.25 3.26
N LEU A 73 25.21 -5.48 2.12
CA LEU A 73 25.70 -6.37 1.08
C LEU A 73 26.17 -5.52 -0.09
N GLY A 74 27.44 -5.66 -0.45
CA GLY A 74 27.96 -5.13 -1.70
C GLY A 74 27.38 -5.84 -2.91
N THR A 75 27.62 -5.29 -4.11
CA THR A 75 27.18 -5.91 -5.35
C THR A 75 27.85 -7.29 -5.52
N PRO A 76 27.09 -8.38 -5.61
CA PRO A 76 27.67 -9.70 -5.80
C PRO A 76 28.35 -9.82 -7.17
N TRP A 77 29.33 -10.72 -7.29
CA TRP A 77 30.16 -10.88 -8.49
C TRP A 77 29.39 -11.16 -9.79
N TRP A 78 28.17 -11.72 -9.72
CA TRP A 78 27.29 -11.95 -10.87
C TRP A 78 26.47 -10.73 -11.32
N ALA A 79 26.47 -9.66 -10.52
CA ALA A 79 25.76 -8.40 -10.80
C ALA A 79 26.72 -7.21 -10.97
N GLN A 80 28.04 -7.47 -11.00
CA GLN A 80 29.03 -6.48 -11.38
C GLN A 80 28.82 -6.08 -12.85
N PRO A 81 29.02 -4.80 -13.23
CA PRO A 81 29.09 -4.42 -14.63
C PRO A 81 30.11 -5.32 -15.32
N ARG A 82 29.76 -5.88 -16.47
CA ARG A 82 30.76 -6.56 -17.30
C ARG A 82 31.65 -5.47 -17.85
N ASP A 83 32.95 -5.56 -17.60
CA ASP A 83 33.95 -4.77 -18.31
C ASP A 83 34.04 -5.38 -19.72
N ASP A 84 33.24 -4.86 -20.67
CA ASP A 84 33.38 -5.13 -22.10
C ASP A 84 34.53 -4.33 -22.74
#